data_AF-A0A497JFB9-F1
#
_entry.id   AF-A0A497JFB9-F1
#
_cell.length_a   1.000
_cell.length_b   1.000
_cell.length_c   1.000
_cell.angle_alpha   90.00
_cell.angle_beta   90.00
_cell.angle_gamma   90.00
#
_symmetry.space_group_name_H-M   'P 1'
#
loop_
_entity.id
_entity.type
_entity.pdbx_description
1 polymer ?
#
loop_
_entity_poly.entity_id
_entity_poly.type
_entity_poly.pdbx_seq_one_letter_code
_entity_poly.pdbx_strand_id
1 'polypeptide(L)'
;AMQAGHPCMATFHASSIRKMIQRFTGDPINVPETTMDNLNVAVFQQALYRDGKLIRRVLEVVEIEGYSHEAKGIITRSVFNWIPNIDTQIFSGMYNSYILEEKIAKKLGYVNVKDIYKELNLRTKIIEKMIENEVFDYHEVYEIVKKYREYGVEGLPFEV
;
A
#
# COMPACT_ATOMS: atom_id res chain seq x y z
N ALA A 1 10.07 -16.67 6.08
CA ALA A 1 8.92 -16.07 6.79
C ALA A 1 7.69 -15.97 5.89
N MET A 2 7.72 -15.16 4.82
CA MET A 2 6.57 -14.98 3.91
C MET A 2 6.04 -16.29 3.30
N GLN A 3 6.92 -17.15 2.76
CA GLN A 3 6.56 -18.46 2.22
C GLN A 3 5.85 -19.38 3.24
N ALA A 4 6.11 -19.18 4.53
CA ALA A 4 5.51 -19.94 5.62
C ALA A 4 4.27 -19.23 6.21
N GLY A 5 3.69 -18.26 5.50
CA GLY A 5 2.46 -17.57 5.90
C GLY A 5 2.61 -16.47 6.96
N HIS A 6 3.84 -16.03 7.26
CA HIS A 6 4.07 -14.98 8.26
C HIS A 6 4.07 -13.59 7.58
N PRO A 7 3.17 -12.66 7.97
CA PRO A 7 3.18 -11.29 7.47
C PRO A 7 4.52 -10.60 7.79
N CYS A 8 5.09 -9.91 6.80
CA CYS A 8 6.39 -9.26 6.92
C CYS A 8 6.30 -7.81 6.43
N MET A 9 7.02 -6.92 7.10
CA MET A 9 7.31 -5.56 6.64
C MET A 9 8.78 -5.26 6.85
N ALA A 10 9.40 -4.57 5.91
CA ALA A 10 10.80 -4.17 6.01
C ALA A 10 11.01 -2.83 5.29
N THR A 11 12.09 -2.13 5.64
CA THR A 11 12.59 -1.03 4.81
C THR A 11 13.67 -1.55 3.89
N PHE A 12 13.72 -1.02 2.67
CA PHE A 12 14.69 -1.46 1.67
C PHE A 12 15.17 -0.28 0.85
N HIS A 13 16.48 -0.19 0.65
CA HIS A 13 17.04 0.91 -0.14
C HIS A 13 16.90 0.62 -1.63
N ALA A 14 15.86 1.12 -2.28
CA ALA A 14 15.70 1.06 -3.72
C ALA A 14 14.92 2.28 -4.22
N SER A 15 15.30 2.80 -5.38
CA SER A 15 14.64 4.00 -5.95
C SER A 15 13.47 3.67 -6.89
N SER A 16 13.24 2.38 -7.20
CA SER A 16 12.13 1.92 -8.06
C SER A 16 11.95 0.41 -7.94
N ILE A 17 10.80 -0.09 -8.42
CA ILE A 17 10.48 -1.52 -8.42
C ILE A 17 11.52 -2.36 -9.18
N ARG A 18 12.00 -1.88 -10.33
CA ARG A 18 13.00 -2.59 -11.14
C ARG A 18 14.32 -2.76 -10.38
N LYS A 19 14.81 -1.69 -9.74
CA LYS A 19 16.04 -1.76 -8.94
C LYS A 19 15.85 -2.61 -7.69
N MET A 20 14.67 -2.56 -7.08
CA MET A 20 14.33 -3.39 -5.94
C MET A 20 14.40 -4.88 -6.29
N ILE A 21 13.75 -5.29 -7.38
CA ILE A 21 13.78 -6.67 -7.91
C ILE A 21 15.22 -7.10 -8.18
N GLN A 22 16.00 -6.30 -8.92
CA GLN A 22 17.41 -6.60 -9.22
C GLN A 22 18.25 -6.82 -7.96
N ARG A 23 18.00 -6.06 -6.89
CA ARG A 23 18.72 -6.23 -5.63
C ARG A 23 18.26 -7.45 -4.85
N PHE A 24 16.96 -7.79 -4.88
CA PHE A 24 16.48 -9.02 -4.26
C PHE A 24 17.05 -10.26 -4.94
N THR A 25 17.11 -10.26 -6.26
CA THR A 25 17.55 -11.42 -7.04
C THR A 25 19.07 -11.53 -7.14
N GLY A 26 19.78 -10.41 -7.01
CA GLY A 26 21.23 -10.36 -7.00
C GLY A 26 21.88 -10.73 -5.66
N ASP A 27 23.20 -10.95 -5.72
CA ASP A 27 24.04 -11.14 -4.54
C ASP A 27 24.05 -9.88 -3.65
N PRO A 28 24.01 -10.01 -2.31
CA PRO A 28 24.02 -11.24 -1.50
C PRO A 28 22.64 -11.81 -1.16
N ILE A 29 21.54 -11.25 -1.67
CA ILE A 29 20.19 -11.59 -1.23
C ILE A 29 19.67 -12.87 -1.92
N ASN A 30 19.90 -12.99 -3.23
CA ASN A 30 19.68 -14.21 -4.00
C ASN A 30 18.25 -14.81 -3.88
N VAL A 31 17.21 -13.97 -3.79
CA VAL A 31 15.80 -14.42 -3.79
C VAL A 31 15.39 -14.81 -5.23
N PRO A 32 14.87 -16.02 -5.46
CA PRO A 32 14.39 -16.42 -6.78
C PRO A 32 13.23 -15.56 -7.26
N GLU A 33 13.27 -15.09 -8.52
CA GLU A 33 12.21 -14.27 -9.13
C GLU A 33 10.81 -14.88 -9.03
N THR A 34 10.73 -16.21 -9.13
CA THR A 34 9.49 -16.99 -9.04
C THR A 34 8.81 -16.91 -7.67
N THR A 35 9.52 -16.44 -6.63
CA THR A 35 8.99 -16.32 -5.27
C THR A 35 8.70 -14.87 -4.85
N MET A 36 8.89 -13.91 -5.76
CA MET A 36 8.71 -12.50 -5.43
C MET A 36 7.26 -12.09 -5.22
N ASP A 37 6.30 -12.88 -5.70
CA ASP A 37 4.87 -12.68 -5.48
C ASP A 37 4.42 -12.92 -4.03
N ASN A 38 5.31 -13.49 -3.20
CA ASN A 38 5.18 -13.48 -1.74
C ASN A 38 5.19 -12.06 -1.16
N LEU A 39 5.92 -11.12 -1.77
CA LEU A 39 5.83 -9.70 -1.44
C LEU A 39 4.65 -9.11 -2.20
N ASN A 40 3.71 -8.45 -1.50
CA ASN A 40 2.48 -7.99 -2.14
C ASN A 40 2.53 -6.53 -2.58
N VAL A 41 3.14 -5.66 -1.76
CA VAL A 41 3.15 -4.22 -1.98
C VAL A 41 4.53 -3.65 -1.69
N ALA A 42 5.01 -2.77 -2.56
CA ALA A 42 6.21 -1.96 -2.37
C ALA A 42 5.86 -0.48 -2.41
N VAL A 43 6.34 0.28 -1.41
CA VAL A 43 6.10 1.72 -1.28
C VAL A 43 7.43 2.45 -1.48
N PHE A 44 7.52 3.30 -2.49
CA PHE A 44 8.73 4.07 -2.80
C PHE A 44 8.57 5.49 -2.26
N GLN A 45 9.39 5.85 -1.27
CA GLN A 45 9.44 7.22 -0.76
C GLN A 45 10.73 7.94 -1.18
N GLN A 46 10.64 9.26 -1.33
CA GLN A 46 11.82 10.10 -1.54
C GLN A 46 11.71 11.41 -0.76
N ALA A 47 12.85 11.91 -0.31
CA ALA A 47 13.00 13.27 0.18
C ALA A 47 13.41 14.19 -0.98
N LEU A 48 12.69 15.29 -1.17
CA LEU A 48 12.91 16.26 -2.23
C LEU A 48 12.79 17.70 -1.71
N TYR A 49 13.42 18.63 -2.41
CA TYR A 49 13.31 20.05 -2.11
C TYR A 49 12.19 20.67 -2.93
N ARG A 50 11.28 21.38 -2.27
CA ARG A 50 10.22 22.18 -2.87
C ARG A 50 10.08 23.48 -2.10
N ASP A 51 10.09 24.61 -2.79
CA ASP A 51 9.97 25.94 -2.18
C ASP A 51 10.97 26.18 -1.03
N GLY A 52 12.21 25.72 -1.22
CA GLY A 52 13.29 25.82 -0.23
C GLY A 52 13.15 24.88 0.97
N LYS A 53 12.09 24.06 1.04
CA LYS A 53 11.82 23.12 2.14
C LYS A 53 12.08 21.69 1.71
N LEU A 54 12.66 20.91 2.62
CA LEU A 54 12.78 19.47 2.45
C LEU A 54 11.43 18.82 2.80
N ILE A 55 10.82 18.14 1.83
CA ILE A 55 9.58 17.38 2.00
C ILE A 55 9.82 15.91 1.68
N ARG A 56 9.04 15.03 2.30
CA ARG A 56 9.01 13.60 1.98
C ARG A 56 7.69 13.27 1.29
N ARG A 57 7.76 12.51 0.20
CA ARG A 57 6.59 12.03 -0.55
C ARG A 57 6.74 10.56 -0.86
N VAL A 58 5.64 9.82 -0.77
CA VAL A 58 5.50 8.54 -1.45
C VAL A 58 5.38 8.86 -2.94
N LEU A 59 6.32 8.41 -3.75
CA LEU A 59 6.32 8.65 -5.19
C LEU A 59 5.41 7.65 -5.90
N GLU A 60 5.45 6.41 -5.44
CA GLU A 60 4.80 5.29 -6.08
C GLU A 60 4.43 4.22 -5.05
N VAL A 61 3.25 3.63 -5.20
CA VAL A 61 2.87 2.39 -4.53
C VAL A 61 2.64 1.34 -5.61
N VAL A 62 3.38 0.24 -5.52
CA VAL A 62 3.39 -0.82 -6.52
C VAL A 62 2.91 -2.12 -5.91
N GLU A 63 1.93 -2.74 -6.54
CA GLU A 63 1.50 -4.11 -6.28
C GLU A 63 2.31 -5.09 -7.11
N ILE A 64 2.69 -6.22 -6.52
CA ILE A 64 3.37 -7.32 -7.20
C ILE A 64 2.35 -8.42 -7.42
N GLU A 65 2.06 -8.72 -8.68
CA GLU A 65 1.00 -9.67 -9.05
C GLU A 65 1.52 -11.10 -9.06
N GLY A 66 2.68 -11.32 -9.68
CA GLY A 66 3.17 -12.67 -9.98
C GLY A 66 4.38 -12.68 -10.90
N TYR A 67 5.02 -13.84 -11.04
CA TYR A 67 5.97 -14.08 -12.12
C TYR A 67 5.25 -14.60 -13.37
N SER A 68 5.51 -14.00 -14.52
CA SER A 68 5.02 -14.47 -15.82
C SER A 68 6.13 -15.18 -16.60
N HIS A 69 5.88 -16.44 -16.95
CA HIS A 69 6.79 -17.24 -17.78
C HIS A 69 6.85 -16.72 -19.23
N GLU A 70 5.74 -16.19 -19.73
CA GLU A 70 5.65 -15.62 -21.09
C GLU A 70 6.44 -14.32 -21.18
N ALA A 71 6.27 -13.42 -20.20
CA ALA A 71 6.99 -12.16 -20.14
C ALA A 71 8.43 -12.31 -19.62
N LYS A 72 8.80 -13.50 -19.11
CA LYS A 72 10.07 -13.78 -18.43
C LYS A 72 10.42 -12.73 -17.38
N GLY A 73 9.47 -12.45 -16.48
CA GLY A 73 9.67 -11.44 -15.45
C GLY A 73 8.48 -11.27 -14.52
N ILE A 74 8.67 -10.42 -13.53
CA ILE A 74 7.67 -10.11 -12.50
C ILE A 74 6.68 -9.08 -13.04
N ILE A 75 5.40 -9.41 -12.96
CA ILE A 75 4.29 -8.51 -13.29
C ILE A 75 3.98 -7.66 -12.07
N THR A 76 3.96 -6.35 -12.29
CA THR A 76 3.74 -5.35 -11.24
C THR A 76 2.78 -4.28 -11.72
N ARG A 77 2.06 -3.66 -10.79
CA ARG A 77 1.08 -2.61 -11.06
C ARG A 77 1.27 -1.42 -10.16
N SER A 78 1.42 -0.24 -10.75
CA SER A 78 1.46 1.01 -10.01
C SER A 78 0.04 1.47 -9.67
N VAL A 79 -0.30 1.47 -8.38
CA VAL A 79 -1.65 1.80 -7.89
C VAL A 79 -1.75 3.20 -7.33
N PHE A 80 -0.65 3.78 -6.85
CA PHE A 80 -0.58 5.21 -6.54
C PHE A 80 0.64 5.83 -7.21
N ASN A 81 0.47 7.04 -7.72
CA ASN A 81 1.52 7.85 -8.31
C ASN A 81 1.44 9.28 -7.82
N TRP A 82 2.57 9.88 -7.48
CA TRP A 82 2.65 11.29 -7.14
C TRP A 82 2.92 12.14 -8.37
N ILE A 83 2.16 13.22 -8.56
CA ILE A 83 2.42 14.21 -9.60
C ILE A 83 3.22 15.39 -9.02
N PRO A 84 4.50 15.58 -9.41
CA PRO A 84 5.37 16.57 -8.79
C PRO A 84 4.95 18.02 -8.97
N ASN A 85 4.38 18.39 -10.13
CA ASN A 85 4.04 19.79 -10.41
C ASN A 85 2.96 20.31 -9.45
N ILE A 86 1.93 19.52 -9.15
CA ILE A 86 0.77 19.89 -8.31
C ILE A 86 0.79 19.27 -6.91
N ASP A 87 1.87 18.59 -6.54
CA ASP A 87 2.04 17.93 -5.23
C ASP A 87 0.89 17.00 -4.83
N THR A 88 0.35 16.23 -5.78
CA THR A 88 -0.89 15.47 -5.60
C THR A 88 -0.66 13.98 -5.79
N GLN A 89 -1.23 13.16 -4.91
CA GLN A 89 -1.29 11.71 -5.05
C GLN A 89 -2.47 11.32 -5.95
N ILE A 90 -2.22 10.47 -6.94
CA ILE A 90 -3.24 9.93 -7.83
C ILE A 90 -3.41 8.45 -7.54
N PHE A 91 -4.63 8.05 -7.21
CA PHE A 91 -5.00 6.65 -7.05
C PHE A 91 -5.38 6.04 -8.40
N SER A 92 -4.38 5.59 -9.17
CA SER A 92 -4.57 4.91 -10.46
C SER A 92 -5.09 3.47 -10.33
N GLY A 93 -5.03 2.90 -9.12
CA GLY A 93 -5.51 1.55 -8.81
C GLY A 93 -7.02 1.42 -8.57
N MET A 94 -7.79 2.52 -8.65
CA MET A 94 -9.25 2.48 -8.46
C MET A 94 -9.89 1.54 -9.49
N TYR A 95 -10.65 0.54 -9.01
CA TYR A 95 -11.25 -0.54 -9.82
C TYR A 95 -10.27 -1.35 -10.67
N ASN A 96 -9.00 -1.39 -10.26
CA ASN A 96 -7.94 -2.08 -10.99
C ASN A 96 -6.80 -2.57 -10.07
N SER A 97 -7.00 -2.59 -8.76
CA SER A 97 -6.04 -3.12 -7.79
C SER A 97 -6.13 -4.65 -7.76
N TYR A 98 -5.02 -5.31 -8.06
CA TYR A 98 -4.91 -6.77 -8.00
C TYR A 98 -4.98 -7.24 -6.55
N ILE A 99 -4.32 -6.56 -5.62
CA ILE A 99 -4.33 -6.96 -4.22
C ILE A 99 -5.73 -6.81 -3.60
N LEU A 100 -6.43 -5.70 -3.85
CA LEU A 100 -7.76 -5.50 -3.31
C LEU A 100 -8.78 -6.46 -3.92
N GLU A 101 -8.81 -6.61 -5.25
CA GLU A 101 -9.86 -7.36 -5.94
C GLU A 101 -9.58 -8.87 -5.96
N GLU A 102 -8.37 -9.26 -6.36
CA GLU A 102 -8.04 -10.67 -6.61
C GLU A 102 -7.59 -11.40 -5.35
N LYS A 103 -7.00 -10.70 -4.36
CA LYS A 103 -6.59 -11.33 -3.10
C LYS A 103 -7.55 -11.07 -1.96
N ILE A 104 -7.83 -9.81 -1.61
CA ILE A 104 -8.59 -9.50 -0.38
C ILE A 104 -10.09 -9.74 -0.57
N ALA A 105 -10.70 -9.15 -1.60
CA ALA A 105 -12.15 -9.25 -1.81
C ALA A 105 -12.61 -10.70 -2.02
N LYS A 106 -11.88 -11.47 -2.84
CA LYS A 106 -12.15 -12.91 -3.02
C LYS A 106 -12.01 -13.70 -1.71
N LYS A 107 -10.95 -13.46 -0.93
CA LYS A 107 -10.74 -14.13 0.36
C LYS A 107 -11.85 -13.81 1.38
N LEU A 108 -12.38 -12.60 1.35
CA LEU A 108 -13.49 -12.17 2.20
C LEU A 108 -14.87 -12.62 1.66
N GLY A 109 -14.93 -13.25 0.49
CA GLY A 109 -16.16 -13.80 -0.08
C GLY A 109 -17.09 -12.77 -0.72
N TYR A 110 -16.56 -11.63 -1.17
CA TYR A 110 -17.36 -10.62 -1.87
C TYR A 110 -17.92 -11.18 -3.18
N VAL A 111 -19.24 -11.03 -3.40
CA VAL A 111 -19.89 -11.37 -4.68
C VAL A 111 -19.43 -10.43 -5.79
N ASN A 112 -19.37 -9.13 -5.48
CA ASN A 112 -18.79 -8.13 -6.35
C ASN A 112 -17.50 -7.61 -5.72
N VAL A 113 -16.34 -7.96 -6.31
CA VAL A 113 -15.03 -7.57 -5.80
C VAL A 113 -14.87 -6.06 -5.68
N LYS A 114 -15.59 -5.26 -6.49
CA LYS A 114 -15.53 -3.80 -6.44
C LYS A 114 -16.16 -3.20 -5.18
N ASP A 115 -16.92 -3.97 -4.41
CA ASP A 115 -17.46 -3.48 -3.13
C ASP A 115 -16.36 -3.26 -2.09
N ILE A 116 -15.16 -3.82 -2.27
CA ILE A 116 -14.00 -3.55 -1.40
C ILE A 116 -13.62 -2.07 -1.38
N TYR A 117 -13.89 -1.33 -2.46
CA TYR A 117 -13.60 0.11 -2.52
C TYR A 117 -14.55 0.94 -1.66
N LYS A 118 -15.73 0.41 -1.28
CA LYS A 118 -16.61 1.05 -0.29
C LYS A 118 -15.95 1.05 1.08
N GLU A 119 -15.36 -0.08 1.47
CA GLU A 119 -14.58 -0.21 2.70
C GLU A 119 -13.32 0.66 2.67
N LEU A 120 -12.60 0.69 1.53
CA LEU A 120 -11.46 1.59 1.35
C LEU A 120 -11.87 3.05 1.57
N ASN A 121 -12.98 3.49 0.96
CA ASN A 121 -13.47 4.85 1.09
C ASN A 121 -13.91 5.17 2.53
N LEU A 122 -14.57 4.24 3.22
CA LEU A 122 -14.93 4.40 4.63
C LEU A 122 -13.68 4.62 5.49
N ARG A 123 -12.62 3.84 5.28
CA ARG A 123 -11.36 4.00 6.01
C ARG A 123 -10.63 5.30 5.67
N THR A 124 -10.70 5.76 4.42
CA THR A 124 -10.19 7.09 4.04
C THR A 124 -10.88 8.18 4.85
N LYS A 125 -12.22 8.17 4.91
CA LYS A 125 -12.99 9.14 5.69
C LYS A 125 -12.64 9.14 7.18
N ILE A 126 -12.41 7.96 7.77
CA ILE A 126 -11.99 7.86 9.17
C ILE A 126 -10.65 8.58 9.39
N ILE A 127 -9.69 8.41 8.48
CA ILE A 127 -8.38 9.10 8.55
C ILE A 127 -8.56 10.61 8.33
N GLU A 128 -9.37 11.03 7.37
CA GLU A 128 -9.69 12.44 7.14
C GLU A 128 -10.33 13.07 8.38
N LYS A 129 -11.25 12.39 9.05
CA LYS A 129 -11.86 12.84 10.31
C LYS A 129 -10.85 12.95 11.45
N MET A 130 -9.89 12.04 11.55
CA MET A 130 -8.79 12.20 12.53
C MET A 130 -7.99 13.47 12.26
N ILE A 131 -7.71 13.80 10.99
CA ILE A 131 -7.01 15.03 10.61
C ILE A 131 -7.86 16.28 10.92
N GLU A 132 -9.16 16.27 10.58
CA GLU A 132 -10.09 17.38 10.85
C GLU A 132 -10.22 17.67 12.35
N ASN A 133 -10.12 16.65 13.21
CA ASN A 133 -10.18 16.77 14.66
C ASN A 133 -8.78 16.95 15.30
N GLU A 134 -7.74 17.20 14.50
CA GLU A 134 -6.36 17.42 14.95
C GLU A 134 -5.77 16.27 15.78
N VAL A 135 -6.23 15.04 15.54
CA VAL A 135 -5.70 13.83 16.19
C VAL A 135 -4.40 13.41 15.51
N PHE A 136 -3.28 13.89 16.05
CA PHE A 136 -1.93 13.62 15.51
C PHE A 136 -1.05 12.80 16.44
N ASP A 137 -1.43 12.63 17.70
CA ASP A 137 -0.67 11.79 18.63
C ASP A 137 -0.78 10.30 18.25
N TYR A 138 0.35 9.60 18.35
CA TYR A 138 0.44 8.20 17.95
C TYR A 138 -0.52 7.30 18.75
N HIS A 139 -0.62 7.52 20.06
CA HIS A 139 -1.44 6.68 20.93
C HIS A 139 -2.93 6.96 20.74
N GLU A 140 -3.30 8.22 20.50
CA GLU A 140 -4.68 8.57 20.15
C GLU A 140 -5.13 7.92 18.84
N VAL A 141 -4.30 8.01 17.79
CA VAL A 141 -4.57 7.33 16.51
C VAL A 141 -4.68 5.81 16.72
N TYR A 142 -3.77 5.22 17.49
CA TYR A 142 -3.80 3.79 17.79
C TYR A 142 -5.11 3.37 18.47
N GLU A 143 -5.56 4.11 19.48
CA GLU A 143 -6.79 3.80 20.21
C GLU A 143 -8.03 3.91 19.30
N ILE A 144 -8.09 4.91 18.41
CA ILE A 144 -9.18 5.04 17.43
C ILE A 144 -9.20 3.84 16.47
N VAL A 145 -8.05 3.46 15.92
CA VAL A 145 -7.93 2.30 15.00
C VAL A 145 -8.33 1.01 15.71
N LYS A 146 -7.92 0.84 16.98
CA LYS A 146 -8.30 -0.30 17.81
C LYS A 146 -9.81 -0.35 18.05
N LYS A 147 -10.42 0.75 18.47
CA LYS A 147 -11.89 0.82 18.69
C LYS A 147 -12.67 0.56 17.41
N TYR A 148 -12.25 1.12 16.28
CA TYR A 148 -12.86 0.84 14.98
C TYR A 148 -12.79 -0.66 14.63
N ARG A 149 -11.67 -1.31 14.92
CA ARG A 149 -11.51 -2.75 14.71
C ARG A 149 -12.42 -3.59 15.62
N GLU A 150 -12.65 -3.16 16.87
CA GLU A 150 -13.45 -3.90 17.86
C GLU A 150 -14.95 -3.66 17.73
N TYR A 151 -15.36 -2.43 17.42
CA TYR A 151 -16.75 -1.97 17.49
C TYR A 151 -17.27 -1.38 16.17
N GLY A 152 -16.47 -1.37 15.10
CA GLY A 152 -16.84 -0.75 13.83
C GLY A 152 -17.00 0.77 13.96
N VAL A 153 -17.93 1.33 13.17
CA VAL A 153 -18.19 2.79 13.13
C VAL A 153 -18.66 3.32 14.49
N GLU A 154 -19.39 2.52 15.27
CA GLU A 154 -19.87 2.89 16.61
C GLU A 154 -18.75 3.13 17.62
N GLY A 155 -17.55 2.57 17.38
CA GLY A 155 -16.38 2.77 18.23
C GLY A 155 -15.64 4.08 17.99
N LEU A 156 -16.00 4.84 16.95
CA LEU A 156 -15.33 6.07 16.59
C LEU A 156 -15.76 7.24 17.49
N PRO A 157 -14.85 8.15 17.85
CA PRO A 157 -15.20 9.34 18.62
C PRO A 157 -15.87 10.44 17.77
N PHE A 158 -16.15 10.19 16.50
CA PHE A 158 -16.71 11.12 15.51
C PHE A 158 -17.57 10.37 14.48
N GLU A 159 -18.39 11.12 13.73
CA GLU A 159 -19.23 10.60 12.64
C GLU A 159 -18.48 10.53 11.30
N VAL A 160 -18.80 9.52 10.46
CA VAL A 160 -18.16 9.22 9.15
C VAL A 160 -19.16 8.87 8.05
#